data_AF-A0A7R8WXV9-F1
#
_entry.id   AF-A0A7R8WXV9-F1
#
_cell.length_a   1.000
_cell.length_b   1.000
_cell.length_c   1.000
_cell.angle_alpha   90.00
_cell.angle_beta   90.00
_cell.angle_gamma   90.00
#
_symmetry.space_group_name_H-M   'P 1'
#
loop_
_entity.id
_entity.type
_entity.pdbx_description
1 polymer ?
#
loop_
_entity_poly.entity_id
_entity_poly.type
_entity_poly.pdbx_seq_one_letter_code
_entity_poly.pdbx_strand_id
1 'polypeptide(L)' 'MEEGDPALIAAALGDIARARGMSQLAADTGLAREALYRSLSERGNPEFATILKVVDALGLRLQITAKQAA' A
#
# COMPACT_ATOMS: atom_id res chain seq x y z
N MET A 1 5.60 17.10 -0.85
CA MET A 1 4.40 16.29 -1.12
C MET A 1 3.26 16.98 -0.40
N GLU A 2 2.15 17.24 -1.09
CA GLU A 2 1.01 17.98 -0.54
C GLU A 2 0.07 17.03 0.22
N GLU A 3 -0.59 17.52 1.28
CA GLU A 3 -1.63 16.75 1.96
C GLU A 3 -2.75 16.41 0.98
N GLY A 4 -3.09 15.11 0.89
CA GLY A 4 -4.15 14.61 0.04
C GLY A 4 -3.71 14.00 -1.29
N ASP A 5 -2.40 13.95 -1.59
CA ASP A 5 -1.89 13.21 -2.75
C ASP A 5 -2.08 11.68 -2.56
N PRO A 6 -2.89 11.00 -3.39
CA PRO A 6 -3.09 9.55 -3.29
C PRO A 6 -1.80 8.73 -3.45
N ALA A 7 -0.80 9.26 -4.18
CA ALA A 7 0.48 8.59 -4.38
C ALA A 7 1.24 8.37 -3.05
N LEU A 8 1.00 9.22 -2.05
CA LEU A 8 1.61 9.08 -0.72
C LEU A 8 1.22 7.78 -0.03
N ILE A 9 -0.04 7.34 -0.19
CA ILE A 9 -0.50 6.09 0.44
C ILE A 9 0.24 4.91 -0.16
N ALA A 10 0.38 4.87 -1.49
CA ALA A 10 1.09 3.80 -2.19
C ALA A 10 2.57 3.76 -1.79
N ALA A 11 3.23 4.93 -1.76
CA ALA A 11 4.63 5.05 -1.38
C ALA A 11 4.88 4.60 0.08
N ALA A 12 4.05 5.04 1.03
CA ALA A 12 4.16 4.67 2.44
C ALA A 12 3.97 3.15 2.63
N LEU A 13 3.00 2.53 1.96
CA LEU A 13 2.85 1.08 1.96
C LEU A 13 4.07 0.38 1.35
N GLY A 14 4.67 0.96 0.31
CA GLY A 14 5.91 0.49 -0.30
C GLY A 14 7.10 0.49 0.65
N ASP A 15 7.21 1.52 1.50
CA ASP A 15 8.26 1.62 2.52
C ASP A 15 8.10 0.54 3.60
N ILE A 16 6.88 0.36 4.11
CA ILE A 16 6.55 -0.70 5.09
C ILE A 16 6.80 -2.08 4.47
N ALA A 17 6.38 -2.30 3.22
CA ALA A 17 6.59 -3.53 2.48
C ALA A 17 8.08 -3.88 2.33
N ARG A 18 8.91 -2.88 1.99
CA ARG A 18 10.37 -3.07 1.89
C ARG A 18 11.01 -3.40 3.23
N ALA A 19 10.56 -2.78 4.32
CA ALA A 19 11.05 -3.06 5.66
C ALA A 19 10.66 -4.46 6.17
N ARG A 20 9.46 -4.97 5.83
CA ARG A 20 9.01 -6.33 6.19
C ARG A 20 9.57 -7.44 5.30
N GLY A 21 9.96 -7.11 4.06
CA GLY A 21 10.50 -8.04 3.09
C GLY A 21 9.53 -8.33 1.94
N MET A 22 9.93 -7.94 0.74
CA MET A 22 9.05 -7.98 -0.44
C MET A 22 8.73 -9.41 -0.92
N SER A 23 9.63 -10.38 -0.69
CA SER A 23 9.40 -11.77 -1.08
C SER A 23 8.27 -12.42 -0.28
N GLN A 24 8.22 -12.15 1.03
CA GLN A 24 7.15 -12.65 1.88
C GLN A 24 5.81 -12.00 1.50
N LEU A 25 5.82 -10.67 1.32
CA LEU A 25 4.62 -9.94 0.90
C LEU A 25 4.06 -10.44 -0.44
N ALA A 26 4.93 -10.74 -1.41
CA ALA A 26 4.53 -11.32 -2.69
C ALA A 26 3.80 -12.66 -2.50
N ALA A 27 4.30 -13.52 -1.60
CA ALA A 27 3.66 -14.79 -1.26
C ALA A 27 2.30 -14.58 -0.59
N ASP A 28 2.23 -13.69 0.40
CA ASP A 28 1.01 -13.44 1.20
C ASP A 28 -0.09 -12.78 0.37
N THR A 29 0.27 -11.88 -0.55
CA THR A 29 -0.68 -11.17 -1.43
C THR A 29 -1.05 -11.93 -2.69
N GLY A 30 -0.26 -12.96 -3.06
CA GLY A 30 -0.34 -13.65 -4.34
C GLY A 30 0.04 -12.78 -5.55
N LEU A 31 0.77 -11.69 -5.32
CA LEU A 31 1.21 -10.74 -6.35
C LEU A 31 2.68 -10.95 -6.70
N ALA A 32 3.04 -10.70 -7.96
CA ALA A 32 4.43 -10.73 -8.37
C ALA A 32 5.24 -9.62 -7.67
N ARG A 33 6.45 -9.94 -7.21
CA ARG A 33 7.36 -8.99 -6.54
C ARG A 33 7.61 -7.73 -7.37
N GLU A 34 7.77 -7.88 -8.68
CA GLU A 34 7.96 -6.77 -9.62
C GLU A 34 6.71 -5.88 -9.74
N ALA A 35 5.52 -6.49 -9.70
CA ALA A 35 4.26 -5.76 -9.69
C ALA A 35 4.11 -4.95 -8.40
N LEU A 36 4.49 -5.52 -7.24
CA LEU A 36 4.52 -4.80 -5.97
C LEU A 36 5.49 -3.62 -5.99
N TYR A 37 6.72 -3.80 -6.48
CA TYR A 37 7.69 -2.69 -6.59
C TYR A 37 7.19 -1.55 -7.48
N ARG A 38 6.58 -1.87 -8.61
CA ARG A 38 6.04 -0.87 -9.53
C ARG A 38 4.85 -0.13 -8.92
N SER A 39 3.91 -0.89 -8.37
CA SER A 39 2.63 -0.38 -7.88
C SER A 39 2.76 0.40 -6.58
N LEU A 40 3.72 0.07 -5.72
CA LEU A 40 3.97 0.75 -4.43
C LEU A 40 5.17 1.72 -4.48
N SER A 41 5.59 2.12 -5.68
CA SER A 41 6.62 3.15 -5.85
C SER A 41 6.00 4.55 -5.71
N GLU A 42 6.84 5.58 -5.57
CA GLU A 42 6.43 6.99 -5.56
C GLU A 42 5.65 7.41 -6.82
N ARG A 43 5.86 6.71 -7.95
CA ARG A 43 5.16 6.93 -9.22
C ARG A 43 4.19 5.78 -9.55
N GLY A 44 3.91 4.92 -8.57
CA GLY A 44 3.01 3.79 -8.72
C GLY A 44 1.57 4.26 -8.84
N ASN A 45 0.77 3.48 -9.55
CA ASN A 45 -0.68 3.67 -9.63
C ASN A 45 -1.37 2.33 -9.30
N PRO A 46 -1.35 1.90 -8.03
CA PRO A 46 -1.95 0.63 -7.64
C PRO A 46 -3.47 0.73 -7.76
N GLU A 47 -4.10 -0.30 -8.32
CA GLU A 47 -5.54 -0.47 -8.14
C GLU A 47 -5.90 -0.56 -6.66
N PHE A 48 -7.08 -0.09 -6.29
CA PHE A 48 -7.52 -0.14 -4.89
C PHE A 48 -7.55 -1.57 -4.32
N ALA A 49 -7.85 -2.57 -5.16
CA ALA A 49 -7.77 -3.99 -4.78
C ALA A 49 -6.34 -4.41 -4.36
N THR A 50 -5.32 -3.88 -5.03
CA THR A 50 -3.91 -4.10 -4.65
C THR A 50 -3.60 -3.46 -3.30
N ILE A 51 -4.07 -2.23 -3.06
CA ILE A 51 -3.93 -1.57 -1.75
C ILE A 51 -4.54 -2.43 -0.65
N LEU A 52 -5.77 -2.92 -0.82
CA LEU A 52 -6.44 -3.73 0.20
C LEU A 52 -5.69 -5.04 0.50
N LYS A 53 -5.22 -5.75 -0.53
CA LYS A 53 -4.40 -6.96 -0.35
C LYS A 53 -3.11 -6.68 0.41
N VAL A 54 -2.43 -5.59 0.07
CA VAL A 54 -1.17 -5.21 0.73
C VAL A 54 -1.42 -4.82 2.19
N VAL A 55 -2.46 -4.04 2.47
CA VAL A 55 -2.84 -3.67 3.85
C VAL A 55 -3.10 -4.92 4.69
N ASP A 56 -3.88 -5.86 4.18
CA ASP A 56 -4.21 -7.11 4.88
C ASP A 56 -2.96 -7.99 5.13
N ALA A 57 -2.13 -8.19 4.10
CA ALA A 57 -0.89 -8.96 4.20
C ALA A 57 0.16 -8.33 5.15
N LEU A 58 0.12 -7.00 5.32
CA LEU A 58 0.93 -6.30 6.32
C LEU A 58 0.35 -6.42 7.74
N GLY A 59 -0.81 -7.05 7.93
CA GLY A 59 -1.51 -7.17 9.21
C GLY A 59 -2.17 -5.87 9.64
N LEU A 60 -2.51 -4.99 8.70
CA LEU A 60 -3.13 -3.69 8.93
C LEU A 60 -4.62 -3.75 8.60
N ARG A 61 -5.38 -2.75 9.06
CA ARG A 61 -6.80 -2.57 8.73
C ARG A 61 -7.03 -1.15 8.23
N LEU A 62 -7.64 -1.02 7.06
CA LEU A 62 -8.13 0.26 6.55
C LEU A 62 -9.51 0.56 7.15
N GLN A 63 -9.68 1.74 7.74
CA GLN A 63 -10.95 2.20 8.30
C GLN A 63 -11.26 3.62 7.81
N ILE A 64 -12.46 3.80 7.26
CA ILE A 64 -12.99 5.12 6.91
C ILE A 64 -13.90 5.57 8.04
N THR A 65 -13.69 6.77 8.54
CA THR A 65 -14.49 7.36 9.63
C THR A 65 -15.00 8.73 9.22
N ALA A 66 -16.10 9.17 9.82
CA ALA A 66 -16.60 10.52 9.60
C ALA A 66 -15.51 11.52 10.03
N LYS A 67 -15.23 12.50 9.16
CA LYS A 67 -14.39 13.63 9.53
C LYS A 67 -15.10 14.34 10.69
N GLN A 68 -14.44 14.51 11.84
CA GLN A 68 -15.02 15.27 12.94
C GLN A 68 -15.43 16.64 12.41
N ALA A 69 -16.71 16.98 12.56
CA ALA A 69 -17.18 18.31 12.27
C ALA A 69 -16.52 19.27 13.28
N ALA A 70 -15.85 20.28 12.76
CA ALA A 70 -15.34 21.39 13.57
C ALA A 70 -16.51 22.22 14.11
#